data_AF-A0A1H0QNQ6-F1
#
_entry.id   AF-A0A1H0QNQ6-F1
#
_cell.length_a   1.000
_cell.length_b   1.000
_cell.length_c   1.000
_cell.angle_alpha   90.00
_cell.angle_beta   90.00
_cell.angle_gamma   90.00
#
_symmetry.space_group_name_H-M   'P 1'
#
loop_
_entity.id
_entity.type
_entity.pdbx_description
1 polymer ?
#
loop_
_entity_poly.entity_id
_entity_poly.type
_entity_poly.pdbx_seq_one_letter_code
_entity_poly.pdbx_strand_id
1 'polypeptide(L)'
;MEVLRIILTQSSANYKKEETILNKMTYPLPPFSTVIGAIHGACGYKEYHKMDISIQGKYDAMHKEPYRDYCFLNSIGEGDRGTLVKLNNKNFLSTGFDKVAEAKKQQGSSFREGTTIQVMNQELLTEYRELKDLLDRIKDFEENRVDKVLKLIKKRKKDLADKKKKVKENKEALNVVLIREKQIKELEKNINDRIKAYKVNEYEIPYSNFAILTTSLKYYEVLNNIELIIHIKSDKETLMDIKDNIYNLKSIGRSEDFVDIKDASIVEVVDTIDGPITSEYSAYIDYNLIKNECVFLKLGDKITANGTKYYINKDYVIEDNKRIFNKKKVVYTSEYVAEEGSENLHFDISSEKSYIVNFN
;
A
#
# COMPACT_ATOMS: atom_id res chain seq x y z
N MET A 1 -4.20 39.92 -0.09
CA MET A 1 -4.65 38.84 0.83
C MET A 1 -3.44 38.25 1.53
N GLU A 2 -3.48 38.01 2.85
CA GLU A 2 -2.36 37.38 3.58
C GLU A 2 -2.35 35.85 3.39
N VAL A 3 -1.17 35.29 3.11
CA VAL A 3 -0.93 33.84 2.92
C VAL A 3 0.42 33.44 3.50
N LEU A 4 0.63 32.15 3.79
CA LEU A 4 1.94 31.64 4.21
C LEU A 4 2.71 31.11 3.00
N ARG A 5 3.90 31.68 2.72
CA ARG A 5 4.87 31.14 1.76
C ARG A 5 5.88 30.27 2.49
N ILE A 6 6.13 29.09 1.95
CA ILE A 6 7.19 28.18 2.39
C ILE A 6 8.09 27.87 1.18
N ILE A 7 9.39 28.07 1.33
CA ILE A 7 10.40 27.66 0.36
C ILE A 7 11.19 26.52 0.99
N LEU A 8 11.29 25.40 0.29
CA LEU A 8 11.98 24.22 0.79
C LEU A 8 12.72 23.47 -0.31
N THR A 9 13.69 22.67 0.11
CA THR A 9 14.46 21.82 -0.79
C THR A 9 14.49 20.37 -0.31
N GLN A 10 14.59 19.43 -1.26
CA GLN A 10 14.84 18.01 -0.98
C GLN A 10 15.96 17.52 -1.89
N SER A 11 16.92 16.77 -1.36
CA SER A 11 17.99 16.16 -2.18
C SER A 11 17.42 15.14 -3.16
N SER A 12 16.42 14.38 -2.70
CA SER A 12 15.70 13.39 -3.49
C SER A 12 14.29 13.20 -2.96
N ALA A 13 13.33 12.89 -3.84
CA ALA A 13 11.99 12.50 -3.42
C ALA A 13 11.27 11.56 -4.40
N ASN A 14 10.37 10.73 -3.85
CA ASN A 14 9.33 10.04 -4.61
C ASN A 14 7.94 10.47 -4.12
N TYR A 15 7.22 11.18 -4.98
CA TYR A 15 5.82 11.55 -4.78
C TYR A 15 4.93 10.50 -5.45
N LYS A 16 4.81 9.34 -4.80
CA LYS A 16 4.20 8.12 -5.36
C LYS A 16 2.87 8.39 -6.09
N LYS A 17 2.78 7.92 -7.34
CA LYS A 17 1.53 7.80 -8.10
C LYS A 17 0.75 6.55 -7.65
N GLU A 18 -0.48 6.74 -7.20
CA GLU A 18 -1.29 5.71 -6.54
C GLU A 18 -1.63 4.53 -7.47
N GLU A 19 -1.77 4.78 -8.78
CA GLU A 19 -2.16 3.78 -9.78
C GLU A 19 -0.99 2.92 -10.28
N THR A 20 0.22 3.13 -9.76
CA THR A 20 1.44 2.49 -10.27
C THR A 20 1.92 1.36 -9.36
N ILE A 21 1.62 0.12 -9.77
CA ILE A 21 1.85 -1.10 -8.97
C ILE A 21 3.20 -1.76 -9.31
N LEU A 22 3.55 -1.84 -10.60
CA LEU A 22 4.75 -2.56 -11.05
C LEU A 22 6.02 -1.72 -10.90
N ASN A 23 6.02 -0.52 -11.48
CA ASN A 23 7.06 0.48 -11.29
C ASN A 23 6.49 1.57 -10.41
N LYS A 24 7.20 1.95 -9.35
CA LYS A 24 6.72 2.96 -8.41
C LYS A 24 7.07 4.33 -8.99
N MET A 25 6.13 4.87 -9.76
CA MET A 25 6.31 6.14 -10.46
C MET A 25 6.07 7.31 -9.51
N THR A 26 6.62 8.46 -9.87
CA THR A 26 6.48 9.71 -9.11
C THR A 26 5.69 10.75 -9.90
N TYR A 27 4.93 11.58 -9.20
CA TYR A 27 4.49 12.87 -9.71
C TYR A 27 5.69 13.83 -9.83
N PRO A 28 5.65 14.81 -10.76
CA PRO A 28 6.74 15.78 -10.93
C PRO A 28 6.81 16.81 -9.79
N LEU A 29 5.71 17.00 -9.05
CA LEU A 29 5.59 17.80 -7.83
C LEU A 29 4.75 16.98 -6.83
N PRO A 30 4.79 17.27 -5.52
CA PRO A 30 4.01 16.51 -4.55
C PRO A 30 2.50 16.74 -4.73
N PRO A 31 1.66 15.70 -4.60
CA PRO A 31 0.21 15.87 -4.53
C PRO A 31 -0.20 16.81 -3.39
N PHE A 32 -1.32 17.52 -3.58
CA PHE A 32 -1.83 18.44 -2.58
C PHE A 32 -2.06 17.76 -1.23
N SER A 33 -2.67 16.58 -1.24
CA SER A 33 -2.92 15.77 -0.03
C SER A 33 -1.64 15.37 0.70
N THR A 34 -0.54 15.14 -0.04
CA THR A 34 0.77 14.81 0.54
C THR A 34 1.35 16.00 1.29
N VAL A 35 1.31 17.20 0.68
CA VAL A 35 1.77 18.44 1.32
C VAL A 35 0.91 18.75 2.56
N ILE A 36 -0.41 18.75 2.41
CA ILE A 36 -1.35 19.04 3.50
C ILE A 36 -1.14 18.06 4.65
N GLY A 37 -1.06 16.75 4.36
CA GLY A 37 -0.84 15.73 5.39
C GLY A 37 0.51 15.89 6.10
N ALA A 38 1.57 16.27 5.38
CA ALA A 38 2.88 16.49 5.97
C ALA A 38 2.89 17.72 6.89
N ILE A 39 2.21 18.81 6.50
CA ILE A 39 2.02 20.01 7.32
C ILE A 39 1.20 19.70 8.58
N HIS A 40 0.09 18.97 8.45
CA HIS A 40 -0.70 18.54 9.61
C HIS A 40 0.14 17.71 10.58
N GLY A 41 1.00 16.83 10.05
CA GLY A 41 1.95 16.05 10.85
C GLY A 41 2.97 16.91 11.59
N ALA A 42 3.48 17.97 10.96
CA ALA A 42 4.42 18.92 11.57
C ALA A 42 3.78 19.73 12.71
N CYS A 43 2.49 20.09 12.57
CA CYS A 43 1.73 20.84 13.58
C CYS A 43 1.09 19.92 14.65
N GLY A 44 1.11 18.60 14.46
CA GLY A 44 0.50 17.65 15.39
C GLY A 44 -1.02 17.64 15.39
N TYR A 45 -1.65 18.08 14.29
CA TYR A 45 -3.11 18.15 14.17
C TYR A 45 -3.78 16.77 14.27
N LYS A 46 -4.87 16.72 15.03
CA LYS A 46 -5.75 15.54 15.16
C LYS A 46 -7.03 15.66 14.36
N GLU A 47 -7.39 16.88 14.00
CA GLU A 47 -8.54 17.22 13.17
C GLU A 47 -8.06 17.86 11.86
N TYR A 48 -8.93 17.89 10.86
CA TYR A 48 -8.57 18.46 9.57
C TYR A 48 -8.72 19.98 9.58
N HIS A 49 -7.62 20.69 9.37
CA HIS A 49 -7.59 22.14 9.19
C HIS A 49 -7.66 22.44 7.69
N LYS A 50 -8.74 23.10 7.26
CA LYS A 50 -8.99 23.37 5.84
C LYS A 50 -7.98 24.39 5.31
N MET A 51 -7.35 24.08 4.19
CA MET A 51 -6.44 24.97 3.50
C MET A 51 -6.47 24.74 1.99
N ASP A 52 -6.28 25.81 1.23
CA ASP A 52 -6.00 25.76 -0.20
C ASP A 52 -4.52 26.02 -0.41
N ILE A 53 -3.90 25.31 -1.35
CA ILE A 53 -2.47 25.39 -1.56
C ILE A 53 -2.13 25.60 -3.03
N SER A 54 -1.10 26.41 -3.26
CA SER A 54 -0.42 26.52 -4.53
C SER A 54 0.93 25.81 -4.41
N ILE A 55 1.25 24.96 -5.39
CA ILE A 55 2.51 24.23 -5.43
C ILE A 55 3.23 24.58 -6.72
N GLN A 56 4.41 25.18 -6.57
CA GLN A 56 5.36 25.48 -7.63
C GLN A 56 6.69 24.82 -7.28
N GLY A 57 7.48 24.50 -8.29
CA GLY A 57 8.82 23.95 -8.06
C GLY A 57 9.56 23.54 -9.31
N LYS A 58 10.78 23.05 -9.09
CA LYS A 58 11.64 22.48 -10.12
C LYS A 58 12.48 21.35 -9.51
N TYR A 59 12.99 20.50 -10.38
CA TYR A 59 13.92 19.44 -10.05
C TYR A 59 14.93 19.32 -11.19
N ASP A 60 16.15 18.88 -10.89
CA ASP A 60 17.21 18.82 -11.90
C ASP A 60 17.07 17.59 -12.82
N ALA A 61 16.74 16.44 -12.23
CA ALA A 61 16.65 15.18 -12.96
C ALA A 61 15.69 14.19 -12.30
N MET A 62 15.21 13.24 -13.11
CA MET A 62 14.47 12.07 -12.68
C MET A 62 15.22 10.81 -13.12
N HIS A 63 15.61 9.94 -12.19
CA HIS A 63 16.24 8.66 -12.49
C HIS A 63 15.41 7.47 -12.00
N LYS A 64 15.80 6.27 -12.43
CA LYS A 64 15.17 5.02 -12.01
C LYS A 64 16.13 4.26 -11.10
N GLU A 65 15.76 4.09 -9.85
CA GLU A 65 16.53 3.29 -8.89
C GLU A 65 16.07 1.83 -8.92
N PRO A 66 16.96 0.89 -9.28
CA PRO A 66 16.63 -0.52 -9.23
C PRO A 66 16.51 -1.00 -7.78
N TYR A 67 15.48 -1.78 -7.49
CA TYR A 67 15.36 -2.51 -6.23
C TYR A 67 14.96 -3.97 -6.47
N ARG A 68 15.35 -4.82 -5.52
CA ARG A 68 14.96 -6.22 -5.50
C ARG A 68 13.59 -6.36 -4.88
N ASP A 69 12.62 -6.74 -5.69
CA ASP A 69 11.28 -7.07 -5.22
C ASP A 69 11.22 -8.51 -4.76
N TYR A 70 10.63 -8.74 -3.59
CA TYR A 70 10.46 -10.06 -2.99
C TYR A 70 9.02 -10.52 -3.22
N CYS A 71 8.85 -11.62 -3.95
CA CYS A 71 7.56 -12.21 -4.27
C CYS A 71 7.42 -13.59 -3.62
N PHE A 72 6.43 -13.76 -2.75
CA PHE A 72 6.10 -15.04 -2.15
C PHE A 72 5.07 -15.77 -3.01
N LEU A 73 5.34 -17.01 -3.38
CA LEU A 73 4.40 -17.83 -4.15
C LEU A 73 3.28 -18.36 -3.26
N ASN A 74 2.08 -18.46 -3.82
CA ASN A 74 0.89 -18.96 -3.14
C ASN A 74 0.97 -20.46 -2.79
N SER A 75 1.89 -21.19 -3.41
CA SER A 75 2.12 -22.60 -3.13
C SER A 75 3.60 -22.94 -3.14
N ILE A 76 3.95 -23.86 -2.26
CA ILE A 76 5.21 -24.61 -2.28
C ILE A 76 4.94 -25.85 -3.14
N GLY A 77 4.79 -25.64 -4.46
CA GLY A 77 4.41 -26.68 -5.42
C GLY A 77 5.55 -27.65 -5.75
N GLU A 78 5.20 -28.83 -6.29
CA GLU A 78 6.18 -29.80 -6.79
C GLU A 78 6.86 -29.28 -8.07
N GLY A 79 8.19 -29.23 -8.03
CA GLY A 79 9.02 -28.55 -9.04
C GLY A 79 9.60 -27.27 -8.47
N ASP A 80 10.44 -27.43 -7.44
CA ASP A 80 10.91 -26.33 -6.62
C ASP A 80 11.70 -25.31 -7.45
N ARG A 81 11.21 -24.06 -7.44
CA ARG A 81 11.88 -22.90 -8.04
C ARG A 81 12.10 -21.85 -6.96
N GLY A 82 13.12 -21.01 -7.13
CA GLY A 82 13.39 -19.93 -6.19
C GLY A 82 13.97 -20.45 -4.87
N THR A 83 13.66 -19.75 -3.78
CA THR A 83 14.25 -19.98 -2.47
C THR A 83 13.17 -20.39 -1.47
N LEU A 84 13.32 -21.55 -0.84
CA LEU A 84 12.54 -21.91 0.35
C LEU A 84 12.98 -21.04 1.52
N VAL A 85 12.03 -20.37 2.14
CA VAL A 85 12.24 -19.52 3.31
C VAL A 85 11.26 -19.86 4.42
N LYS A 86 11.65 -19.58 5.66
CA LYS A 86 10.77 -19.61 6.83
C LYS A 86 10.49 -18.17 7.28
N LEU A 87 9.22 -17.81 7.27
CA LEU A 87 8.72 -16.52 7.72
C LEU A 87 8.65 -16.51 9.25
N ASN A 88 9.11 -15.43 9.88
CA ASN A 88 8.92 -15.23 11.32
C ASN A 88 7.44 -15.11 11.69
N ASN A 89 6.64 -14.58 10.78
CA ASN A 89 5.20 -14.53 10.90
C ASN A 89 4.55 -14.57 9.52
N LYS A 90 3.73 -15.60 9.27
CA LYS A 90 3.04 -15.79 7.99
C LYS A 90 2.18 -14.61 7.53
N ASN A 91 1.66 -13.82 8.47
CA ASN A 91 0.80 -12.69 8.18
C ASN A 91 1.58 -11.46 7.72
N PHE A 92 2.90 -11.44 7.90
CA PHE A 92 3.78 -10.35 7.50
C PHE A 92 4.73 -10.82 6.40
N LEU A 93 4.34 -10.56 5.14
CA LEU A 93 5.18 -10.75 3.95
C LEU A 93 6.28 -9.68 3.91
N SER A 94 7.23 -9.78 4.84
CA SER A 94 8.33 -8.84 5.04
C SER A 94 9.66 -9.45 4.59
N THR A 95 10.73 -8.66 4.67
CA THR A 95 12.11 -9.14 4.46
C THR A 95 12.65 -9.94 5.66
N GLY A 96 11.91 -10.04 6.77
CA GLY A 96 12.28 -10.80 7.97
C GLY A 96 11.98 -12.28 7.83
N PHE A 97 12.77 -12.98 7.02
CA PHE A 97 12.68 -14.43 6.83
C PHE A 97 14.05 -15.10 6.90
N ASP A 98 14.06 -16.36 7.30
CA ASP A 98 15.25 -17.21 7.28
C ASP A 98 15.30 -18.00 5.98
N LYS A 99 16.46 -17.95 5.31
CA LYS A 99 16.67 -18.74 4.09
C LYS A 99 16.96 -20.19 4.45
N VAL A 100 16.18 -21.11 3.87
CA VAL A 100 16.28 -22.55 4.15
C VAL A 100 17.10 -23.23 3.07
N ALA A 101 16.67 -23.13 1.82
CA ALA A 101 17.35 -23.73 0.68
C ALA A 101 17.00 -23.00 -0.64
N GLU A 102 17.88 -23.06 -1.63
CA GLU A 102 17.68 -22.45 -2.95
C GLU A 102 17.75 -23.51 -4.06
N ALA A 103 16.81 -23.48 -4.99
CA ALA A 103 16.80 -24.36 -6.15
C ALA A 103 17.87 -23.90 -7.16
N LYS A 104 18.77 -24.80 -7.58
CA LYS A 104 19.82 -24.48 -8.57
C LYS A 104 19.30 -24.48 -10.00
N LYS A 105 18.17 -25.14 -10.26
CA LYS A 105 17.53 -25.22 -11.58
C LYS A 105 16.13 -24.64 -11.53
N GLN A 106 15.70 -24.06 -12.65
CA GLN A 106 14.32 -23.63 -12.82
C GLN A 106 13.33 -24.80 -12.83
N GLN A 107 13.74 -26.03 -13.12
CA GLN A 107 12.86 -27.21 -13.09
C GLN A 107 13.64 -28.43 -12.60
N GLY A 108 12.91 -29.35 -11.94
CA GLY A 108 13.48 -30.62 -11.47
C GLY A 108 14.27 -30.54 -10.16
N SER A 109 14.22 -29.40 -9.46
CA SER A 109 14.74 -29.31 -8.09
C SER A 109 13.70 -29.83 -7.09
N SER A 110 14.17 -30.36 -5.96
CA SER A 110 13.31 -30.81 -4.86
C SER A 110 13.95 -30.48 -3.50
N PHE A 111 13.29 -29.65 -2.68
CA PHE A 111 13.65 -29.37 -1.30
C PHE A 111 13.39 -30.60 -0.42
N ARG A 112 12.32 -31.36 -0.71
CA ARG A 112 11.99 -32.60 0.00
C ARG A 112 13.08 -33.67 -0.22
N GLU A 113 13.40 -33.97 -1.47
CA GLU A 113 14.37 -35.02 -1.84
C GLU A 113 15.84 -34.55 -1.75
N GLY A 114 16.09 -33.23 -1.78
CA GLY A 114 17.44 -32.68 -1.82
C GLY A 114 18.06 -32.61 -3.22
N THR A 115 17.27 -32.83 -4.27
CA THR A 115 17.76 -32.87 -5.65
C THR A 115 18.04 -31.47 -6.17
N THR A 116 19.30 -31.20 -6.55
CA THR A 116 19.73 -29.93 -7.18
C THR A 116 19.39 -28.66 -6.38
N ILE A 117 19.51 -28.72 -5.06
CA ILE A 117 19.35 -27.57 -4.17
C ILE A 117 20.69 -27.12 -3.56
N GLN A 118 20.74 -25.88 -3.09
CA GLN A 118 21.75 -25.36 -2.18
C GLN A 118 21.11 -25.18 -0.81
N VAL A 119 21.60 -25.89 0.20
CA VAL A 119 21.10 -25.76 1.56
C VAL A 119 21.79 -24.58 2.25
N MET A 120 21.00 -23.71 2.85
CA MET A 120 21.47 -22.56 3.64
C MET A 120 21.28 -22.77 5.14
N ASN A 121 20.19 -23.44 5.53
CA ASN A 121 19.92 -23.83 6.91
C ASN A 121 19.42 -25.27 6.95
N GLN A 122 20.25 -26.17 7.51
CA GLN A 122 19.94 -27.59 7.57
C GLN A 122 18.85 -27.92 8.59
N GLU A 123 18.79 -27.22 9.73
CA GLU A 123 17.80 -27.46 10.77
C GLU A 123 16.39 -27.15 10.26
N LEU A 124 16.22 -25.99 9.63
CA LEU A 124 14.94 -25.59 9.04
C LEU A 124 14.53 -26.47 7.85
N LEU A 125 15.50 -26.99 7.10
CA LEU A 125 15.22 -27.92 6.01
C LEU A 125 14.72 -29.26 6.54
N THR A 126 15.31 -29.74 7.63
CA THR A 126 14.85 -30.95 8.33
C THR A 126 13.42 -30.76 8.84
N GLU A 127 13.14 -29.65 9.54
CA GLU A 127 11.78 -29.31 10.00
C GLU A 127 10.77 -29.31 8.85
N TYR A 128 11.10 -28.66 7.72
CA TYR A 128 10.26 -28.65 6.53
C TYR A 128 9.95 -30.07 6.02
N ARG A 129 10.96 -30.95 5.97
CA ARG A 129 10.81 -32.33 5.51
C ARG A 129 9.97 -33.16 6.49
N GLU A 130 10.20 -33.01 7.77
CA GLU A 130 9.41 -33.69 8.81
C GLU A 130 7.93 -33.30 8.76
N LEU A 131 7.62 -32.05 8.43
CA LEU A 131 6.24 -31.60 8.22
C LEU A 131 5.61 -32.26 6.97
N LYS A 132 6.35 -32.39 5.86
CA LYS A 132 5.88 -33.13 4.69
C LYS A 132 5.60 -34.60 5.02
N ASP A 133 6.50 -35.24 5.76
CA ASP A 133 6.35 -36.64 6.18
C ASP A 133 5.21 -36.81 7.20
N LEU A 134 4.97 -35.81 8.06
CA LEU A 134 3.82 -35.77 8.95
C LEU A 134 2.50 -35.69 8.16
N LEU A 135 2.42 -34.87 7.11
CA LEU A 135 1.23 -34.80 6.26
C LEU A 135 0.91 -36.16 5.64
N ASP A 136 1.91 -36.86 5.12
CA ASP A 136 1.71 -38.17 4.50
C ASP A 136 1.27 -39.22 5.54
N ARG A 137 1.82 -39.18 6.75
CA ARG A 137 1.36 -40.01 7.88
C ARG A 137 -0.08 -39.69 8.29
N ILE A 138 -0.48 -38.42 8.30
CA ILE A 138 -1.86 -38.01 8.60
C ILE A 138 -2.81 -38.56 7.54
N LYS A 139 -2.49 -38.41 6.25
CA LYS A 139 -3.30 -38.95 5.14
C LYS A 139 -3.44 -40.47 5.24
N ASP A 140 -2.34 -41.18 5.46
CA ASP A 140 -2.36 -42.64 5.62
C ASP A 140 -3.27 -43.07 6.79
N PHE A 141 -3.18 -42.37 7.93
CA PHE A 141 -4.03 -42.65 9.08
C PHE A 141 -5.52 -42.37 8.80
N GLU A 142 -5.82 -41.27 8.10
CA GLU A 142 -7.19 -40.92 7.67
C GLU A 142 -7.77 -42.04 6.78
N GLU A 143 -7.06 -42.44 5.73
CA GLU A 143 -7.51 -43.46 4.78
C GLU A 143 -7.60 -44.86 5.41
N ASN A 144 -6.58 -45.27 6.17
CA ASN A 144 -6.46 -46.64 6.66
C ASN A 144 -7.24 -46.91 7.94
N ARG A 145 -7.50 -45.91 8.77
CA ARG A 145 -8.17 -46.09 10.07
C ARG A 145 -9.45 -45.28 10.18
N VAL A 146 -9.36 -43.97 10.01
CA VAL A 146 -10.50 -43.06 10.26
C VAL A 146 -11.65 -43.39 9.32
N ASP A 147 -11.38 -43.51 8.03
CA ASP A 147 -12.41 -43.81 7.02
C ASP A 147 -13.09 -45.16 7.28
N LYS A 148 -12.34 -46.17 7.75
CA LYS A 148 -12.92 -47.47 8.12
C LYS A 148 -13.85 -47.34 9.33
N VAL A 149 -13.44 -46.60 10.35
CA VAL A 149 -14.27 -46.32 11.54
C VAL A 149 -15.50 -45.49 11.17
N LEU A 150 -15.35 -44.46 10.34
CA LEU A 150 -16.46 -43.63 9.86
C LEU A 150 -17.44 -44.45 9.01
N LYS A 151 -16.98 -45.40 8.19
CA LYS A 151 -17.84 -46.36 7.48
C LYS A 151 -18.67 -47.22 8.45
N LEU A 152 -18.05 -47.73 9.52
CA LEU A 152 -18.78 -48.49 10.56
C LEU A 152 -19.80 -47.62 11.31
N ILE A 153 -19.44 -46.39 11.64
CA ILE A 153 -20.35 -45.40 12.26
C ILE A 153 -21.55 -45.12 11.34
N LYS A 154 -21.31 -44.91 10.04
CA LYS A 154 -22.37 -44.73 9.03
C LYS A 154 -23.31 -45.93 8.98
N LYS A 155 -22.78 -47.17 9.01
CA LYS A 155 -23.59 -48.40 9.07
C LYS A 155 -24.43 -48.42 10.35
N ARG A 156 -23.81 -48.14 11.51
CA ARG A 156 -24.49 -48.16 12.81
C ARG A 156 -25.59 -47.11 12.93
N LYS A 157 -25.41 -45.92 12.33
CA LYS A 157 -26.45 -44.89 12.23
C LYS A 157 -27.67 -45.37 11.44
N LYS A 158 -27.46 -46.08 10.32
CA LYS A 158 -28.57 -46.70 9.55
C LYS A 158 -29.31 -47.74 10.40
N ASP A 159 -28.58 -48.64 11.05
CA ASP A 159 -29.18 -49.66 11.93
C ASP A 159 -30.01 -49.05 13.06
N LEU A 160 -29.53 -47.96 13.68
CA LEU A 160 -30.25 -47.24 14.74
C LEU A 160 -31.50 -46.54 14.20
N ALA A 161 -31.44 -45.94 13.01
CA ALA A 161 -32.60 -45.34 12.38
C ALA A 161 -33.70 -46.37 12.08
N ASP A 162 -33.32 -47.58 11.64
CA ASP A 162 -34.27 -48.66 11.40
C ASP A 162 -34.84 -49.24 12.69
N LYS A 163 -34.02 -49.39 13.75
CA LYS A 163 -34.50 -49.78 15.08
C LYS A 163 -35.47 -48.75 15.67
N LYS A 164 -35.19 -47.46 15.48
CA LYS A 164 -36.07 -46.37 15.94
C LYS A 164 -37.46 -46.45 15.32
N LYS A 165 -37.57 -46.85 14.04
CA LYS A 165 -38.87 -47.08 13.38
C LYS A 165 -39.65 -48.25 13.99
N LYS A 166 -38.96 -49.32 14.38
CA LYS A 166 -39.58 -50.55 14.91
C LYS A 166 -40.04 -50.44 16.37
N VAL A 167 -39.44 -49.56 17.17
CA VAL A 167 -39.64 -49.48 18.63
C VAL A 167 -40.49 -48.26 19.03
N LYS A 168 -41.19 -47.63 18.07
CA LYS A 168 -41.96 -46.39 18.29
C LYS A 168 -42.98 -46.44 19.43
N GLU A 169 -43.58 -47.60 19.68
CA GLU A 169 -44.67 -47.77 20.67
C GLU A 169 -44.15 -48.06 22.08
N ASN A 170 -42.88 -48.47 22.24
CA ASN A 170 -42.26 -48.74 23.54
C ASN A 170 -41.39 -47.54 23.97
N LYS A 171 -41.90 -46.74 24.91
CA LYS A 171 -41.24 -45.51 25.41
C LYS A 171 -39.84 -45.77 25.98
N GLU A 172 -39.66 -46.83 26.76
CA GLU A 172 -38.36 -47.14 27.39
C GLU A 172 -37.32 -47.53 26.35
N ALA A 173 -37.69 -48.43 25.45
CA ALA A 173 -36.78 -48.90 24.41
C ALA A 173 -36.50 -47.83 23.34
N LEU A 174 -37.45 -46.91 23.08
CA LEU A 174 -37.22 -45.73 22.24
C LEU A 174 -36.19 -44.78 22.85
N ASN A 175 -36.24 -44.55 24.17
CA ASN A 175 -35.31 -43.66 24.88
C ASN A 175 -33.86 -44.18 24.81
N VAL A 176 -33.67 -45.49 24.96
CA VAL A 176 -32.36 -46.14 24.80
C VAL A 176 -31.77 -45.92 23.39
N VAL A 177 -32.60 -46.03 22.35
CA VAL A 177 -32.17 -45.79 20.95
C VAL A 177 -31.77 -44.32 20.74
N LEU A 178 -32.55 -43.38 21.29
CA LEU A 178 -32.24 -41.94 21.20
C LEU A 178 -30.92 -41.58 21.90
N ILE A 179 -30.67 -42.11 23.09
CA ILE A 179 -29.40 -41.93 23.81
C ILE A 179 -28.24 -42.45 22.94
N ARG A 180 -28.40 -43.64 22.34
CA ARG A 180 -27.36 -44.23 21.50
C ARG A 180 -27.12 -43.46 20.20
N GLU A 181 -28.17 -42.92 19.56
CA GLU A 181 -28.04 -42.03 18.41
C GLU A 181 -27.23 -40.78 18.76
N LYS A 182 -27.50 -40.16 19.92
CA LYS A 182 -26.77 -38.99 20.40
C LYS A 182 -25.29 -39.32 20.62
N GLN A 183 -25.00 -40.41 21.33
CA GLN A 183 -23.63 -40.89 21.56
C GLN A 183 -22.87 -41.15 20.26
N ILE A 184 -23.50 -41.75 19.24
CA ILE A 184 -22.84 -42.01 17.95
C ILE A 184 -22.59 -40.73 17.15
N LYS A 185 -23.52 -39.77 17.17
CA LYS A 185 -23.30 -38.45 16.54
C LYS A 185 -22.16 -37.70 17.22
N GLU A 186 -22.13 -37.73 18.54
CA GLU A 186 -21.07 -37.09 19.34
C GLU A 186 -19.71 -37.75 19.12
N LEU A 187 -19.66 -39.09 19.05
CA LEU A 187 -18.45 -39.83 18.70
C LEU A 187 -17.90 -39.44 17.32
N GLU A 188 -18.75 -39.40 16.30
CA GLU A 188 -18.34 -39.00 14.95
C GLU A 188 -17.80 -37.56 14.92
N LYS A 189 -18.51 -36.63 15.57
CA LYS A 189 -18.07 -35.24 15.69
C LYS A 189 -16.69 -35.17 16.37
N ASN A 190 -16.53 -35.84 17.51
CA ASN A 190 -15.27 -35.83 18.26
C ASN A 190 -14.10 -36.42 17.46
N ILE A 191 -14.33 -37.46 16.65
CA ILE A 191 -13.29 -38.03 15.78
C ILE A 191 -12.85 -36.98 14.75
N ASN A 192 -13.80 -36.39 14.03
CA ASN A 192 -13.51 -35.40 13.00
C ASN A 192 -12.83 -34.14 13.58
N ASP A 193 -13.34 -33.63 14.70
CA ASP A 193 -12.80 -32.44 15.36
C ASP A 193 -11.37 -32.68 15.85
N ARG A 194 -11.07 -33.87 16.42
CA ARG A 194 -9.72 -34.21 16.90
C ARG A 194 -8.72 -34.32 15.76
N ILE A 195 -9.07 -34.99 14.67
CA ILE A 195 -8.17 -35.14 13.51
C ILE A 195 -7.92 -33.78 12.87
N LYS A 196 -8.98 -32.99 12.69
CA LYS A 196 -8.85 -31.64 12.16
C LYS A 196 -7.97 -30.77 13.06
N ALA A 197 -8.20 -30.77 14.38
CA ALA A 197 -7.39 -30.01 15.32
C ALA A 197 -5.91 -30.45 15.30
N TYR A 198 -5.65 -31.75 15.26
CA TYR A 198 -4.30 -32.29 15.15
C TYR A 198 -3.61 -31.84 13.86
N LYS A 199 -4.28 -31.99 12.71
CA LYS A 199 -3.75 -31.56 11.41
C LYS A 199 -3.47 -30.05 11.37
N VAL A 200 -4.38 -29.24 11.92
CA VAL A 200 -4.22 -27.79 11.98
C VAL A 200 -3.00 -27.41 12.83
N ASN A 201 -2.91 -27.95 14.05
CA ASN A 201 -1.90 -27.55 15.03
C ASN A 201 -0.51 -28.08 14.69
N GLU A 202 -0.41 -29.34 14.29
CA GLU A 202 0.87 -30.02 14.09
C GLU A 202 1.42 -29.86 12.67
N TYR A 203 0.56 -29.60 11.68
CA TYR A 203 0.99 -29.47 10.29
C TYR A 203 0.65 -28.10 9.69
N GLU A 204 -0.62 -27.70 9.62
CA GLU A 204 -1.01 -26.51 8.84
C GLU A 204 -0.40 -25.22 9.39
N ILE A 205 -0.36 -25.04 10.73
CA ILE A 205 0.23 -23.86 11.36
C ILE A 205 1.76 -23.83 11.14
N PRO A 206 2.54 -24.85 11.52
CA PRO A 206 3.99 -24.85 11.28
C PRO A 206 4.36 -24.73 9.80
N TYR A 207 3.67 -25.49 8.94
CA TYR A 207 3.93 -25.48 7.49
C TYR A 207 3.62 -24.12 6.86
N SER A 208 2.60 -23.41 7.36
CA SER A 208 2.24 -22.08 6.84
C SER A 208 3.30 -20.99 7.06
N ASN A 209 4.31 -21.24 7.89
CA ASN A 209 5.45 -20.35 8.02
C ASN A 209 6.47 -20.55 6.89
N PHE A 210 6.43 -21.66 6.16
CA PHE A 210 7.29 -21.86 5.00
C PHE A 210 6.66 -21.23 3.76
N ALA A 211 7.49 -20.64 2.92
CA ALA A 211 7.07 -20.05 1.65
C ALA A 211 8.18 -20.18 0.60
N ILE A 212 7.79 -20.11 -0.67
CA ILE A 212 8.75 -19.97 -1.77
C ILE A 212 8.89 -18.48 -2.10
N LEU A 213 10.12 -18.01 -2.00
CA LEU A 213 10.53 -16.68 -2.39
C LEU A 213 11.11 -16.70 -3.81
N THR A 214 10.56 -15.86 -4.67
CA THR A 214 11.16 -15.47 -5.94
C THR A 214 11.46 -13.99 -5.91
N THR A 215 12.43 -13.53 -6.70
CA THR A 215 12.78 -12.11 -6.75
C THR A 215 12.72 -11.57 -8.16
N SER A 216 12.24 -10.34 -8.29
CA SER A 216 12.21 -9.63 -9.57
C SER A 216 12.92 -8.28 -9.44
N LEU A 217 13.40 -7.76 -10.56
CA LEU A 217 13.98 -6.42 -10.64
C LEU A 217 12.84 -5.43 -10.90
N LYS A 218 12.68 -4.45 -10.00
CA LYS A 218 11.71 -3.36 -10.14
C LYS A 218 12.41 -2.03 -9.97
N TYR A 219 11.70 -0.93 -10.28
CA TYR A 219 12.25 0.41 -10.25
C TYR A 219 11.38 1.38 -9.46
N TYR A 220 12.04 2.31 -8.76
CA TYR A 220 11.45 3.57 -8.29
C TYR A 220 11.87 4.70 -9.22
N GLU A 221 10.93 5.59 -9.57
CA GLU A 221 11.30 6.89 -10.13
C GLU A 221 11.62 7.85 -8.98
N VAL A 222 12.81 8.45 -8.98
CA VAL A 222 13.25 9.38 -7.95
C VAL A 222 13.60 10.70 -8.62
N LEU A 223 13.06 11.79 -8.08
CA LEU A 223 13.43 13.16 -8.45
C LEU A 223 14.64 13.58 -7.61
N ASN A 224 15.57 14.34 -8.20
CA ASN A 224 16.75 14.86 -7.50
C ASN A 224 16.78 16.39 -7.49
N ASN A 225 17.40 16.94 -6.45
CA ASN A 225 17.65 18.38 -6.26
C ASN A 225 16.37 19.20 -6.48
N ILE A 226 15.41 18.97 -5.61
CA ILE A 226 14.08 19.53 -5.73
C ILE A 226 14.03 20.84 -4.94
N GLU A 227 13.50 21.89 -5.57
CA GLU A 227 13.13 23.15 -4.93
C GLU A 227 11.62 23.32 -5.07
N LEU A 228 10.92 23.51 -3.95
CA LEU A 228 9.48 23.76 -3.90
C LEU A 228 9.18 25.11 -3.27
N ILE A 229 8.18 25.78 -3.85
CA ILE A 229 7.56 26.99 -3.34
C ILE A 229 6.09 26.67 -3.13
N ILE A 230 5.67 26.74 -1.88
CA ILE A 230 4.33 26.39 -1.45
C ILE A 230 3.69 27.61 -0.83
N HIS A 231 2.55 28.03 -1.38
CA HIS A 231 1.71 29.07 -0.78
C HIS A 231 0.47 28.44 -0.18
N ILE A 232 0.13 28.84 1.05
CA ILE A 232 -0.99 28.30 1.81
C ILE A 232 -1.97 29.41 2.14
N LYS A 233 -3.22 29.20 1.75
CA LYS A 233 -4.37 30.02 2.11
C LYS A 233 -5.21 29.27 3.13
N SER A 234 -5.37 29.86 4.31
CA SER A 234 -6.20 29.35 5.40
C SER A 234 -6.61 30.51 6.32
N ASP A 235 -7.31 30.22 7.40
CA ASP A 235 -7.58 31.21 8.45
C ASP A 235 -6.28 31.61 9.17
N LYS A 236 -6.29 32.79 9.81
CA LYS A 236 -5.10 33.39 10.42
C LYS A 236 -4.49 32.54 11.53
N GLU A 237 -5.33 31.84 12.31
CA GLU A 237 -4.86 30.99 13.40
C GLU A 237 -4.08 29.80 12.85
N THR A 238 -4.67 29.11 11.86
CA THR A 238 -4.01 28.00 11.15
C THR A 238 -2.71 28.46 10.47
N LEU A 239 -2.67 29.62 9.81
CA LEU A 239 -1.45 30.12 9.16
C LEU A 239 -0.31 30.39 10.15
N MET A 240 -0.62 30.99 11.30
CA MET A 240 0.39 31.27 12.33
C MET A 240 0.91 29.99 12.97
N ASP A 241 0.00 29.06 13.26
CA ASP A 241 0.39 27.79 13.88
C ASP A 241 1.24 26.92 12.93
N ILE A 242 0.93 26.91 11.63
CA ILE A 242 1.81 26.28 10.63
C ILE A 242 3.18 26.95 10.63
N LYS A 243 3.24 28.29 10.61
CA LYS A 243 4.50 29.02 10.60
C LYS A 243 5.38 28.70 11.82
N ASP A 244 4.78 28.62 13.00
CA ASP A 244 5.49 28.35 14.25
C ASP A 244 6.01 26.91 14.33
N ASN A 245 5.37 25.97 13.63
CA ASN A 245 5.71 24.55 13.65
C ASN A 245 6.38 24.02 12.38
N ILE A 246 6.53 24.83 11.32
CA ILE A 246 6.98 24.32 10.01
C ILE A 246 8.36 23.67 10.04
N TYR A 247 9.25 24.11 10.94
CA TYR A 247 10.58 23.54 11.12
C TYR A 247 10.55 22.12 11.74
N ASN A 248 9.39 21.65 12.20
CA ASN A 248 9.18 20.24 12.58
C ASN A 248 8.89 19.33 11.37
N LEU A 249 8.71 19.88 10.17
CA LEU A 249 8.45 19.12 8.95
C LEU A 249 9.69 18.29 8.57
N LYS A 250 9.55 16.96 8.63
CA LYS A 250 10.67 16.05 8.38
C LYS A 250 10.82 15.67 6.90
N SER A 251 9.72 15.39 6.23
CA SER A 251 9.70 14.80 4.89
C SER A 251 8.40 15.12 4.17
N ILE A 252 8.46 15.27 2.84
CA ILE A 252 7.30 15.25 1.95
C ILE A 252 7.49 14.07 0.98
N GLY A 253 6.49 13.21 0.88
CA GLY A 253 6.58 11.94 0.14
C GLY A 253 6.91 10.78 1.08
N ARG A 254 8.06 10.12 0.87
CA ARG A 254 8.48 9.00 1.72
C ARG A 254 9.13 9.50 3.02
N SER A 255 9.08 8.70 4.08
CA SER A 255 9.64 9.05 5.39
C SER A 255 11.15 9.27 5.39
N GLU A 256 11.85 8.69 4.42
CA GLU A 256 13.29 8.84 4.22
C GLU A 256 13.70 10.04 3.35
N ASP A 257 12.75 10.67 2.65
CA ASP A 257 13.01 11.78 1.74
C ASP A 257 12.93 13.11 2.52
N PHE A 258 14.03 13.47 3.20
CA PHE A 258 14.07 14.63 4.09
C PHE A 258 13.86 15.97 3.40
N VAL A 259 13.27 16.91 4.14
CA VAL A 259 13.03 18.31 3.73
C VAL A 259 13.97 19.25 4.48
N ASP A 260 14.44 20.28 3.78
CA ASP A 260 15.20 21.39 4.34
C ASP A 260 14.45 22.71 4.05
N ILE A 261 13.95 23.36 5.11
CA ILE A 261 13.18 24.61 5.02
C ILE A 261 14.14 25.79 4.84
N LYS A 262 13.93 26.55 3.76
CA LYS A 262 14.75 27.74 3.42
C LYS A 262 14.12 29.04 3.87
N ASP A 263 12.80 29.17 3.72
CA ASP A 263 12.04 30.35 4.13
C ASP A 263 10.61 29.93 4.54
N ALA A 264 10.05 30.64 5.52
CA ALA A 264 8.67 30.49 5.95
C ALA A 264 8.14 31.84 6.44
N SER A 265 7.37 32.51 5.58
CA SER A 265 7.01 33.92 5.76
C SER A 265 5.54 34.17 5.42
N ILE A 266 4.85 34.96 6.25
CA ILE A 266 3.53 35.50 5.88
C ILE A 266 3.76 36.61 4.88
N VAL A 267 3.08 36.53 3.75
CA VAL A 267 3.20 37.48 2.63
C VAL A 267 1.81 37.93 2.18
N GLU A 268 1.75 39.13 1.60
CA GLU A 268 0.54 39.64 0.99
C GLU A 268 0.57 39.37 -0.52
N VAL A 269 -0.42 38.65 -1.02
CA VAL A 269 -0.64 38.46 -2.46
C VAL A 269 -1.58 39.52 -3.02
N VAL A 270 -1.31 39.94 -4.25
CA VAL A 270 -2.04 40.99 -4.98
C VAL A 270 -2.65 40.43 -6.27
N ASP A 271 -3.63 41.15 -6.81
CA ASP A 271 -4.34 40.76 -8.05
C ASP A 271 -3.90 41.58 -9.26
N THR A 272 -3.28 42.73 -9.03
CA THR A 272 -2.86 43.66 -10.09
C THR A 272 -1.34 43.74 -10.13
N ILE A 273 -0.80 43.64 -11.34
CA ILE A 273 0.64 43.64 -11.60
C ILE A 273 0.99 44.58 -12.76
N ASP A 274 2.21 45.12 -12.72
CA ASP A 274 2.75 45.95 -13.79
C ASP A 274 3.35 45.07 -14.89
N GLY A 275 2.48 44.51 -15.74
CA GLY A 275 2.84 43.67 -16.89
C GLY A 275 2.86 42.17 -16.60
N PRO A 276 3.00 41.33 -17.66
CA PRO A 276 2.89 39.89 -17.54
C PRO A 276 4.03 39.29 -16.71
N ILE A 277 3.70 38.38 -15.78
CA ILE A 277 4.69 37.57 -15.07
C ILE A 277 4.80 36.23 -15.80
N THR A 278 6.04 35.83 -16.12
CA THR A 278 6.35 34.48 -16.60
C THR A 278 6.97 33.68 -15.46
N SER A 279 6.42 32.50 -15.16
CA SER A 279 6.95 31.65 -14.10
C SER A 279 8.22 30.91 -14.54
N GLU A 280 9.26 30.98 -13.71
CA GLU A 280 10.47 30.16 -13.84
C GLU A 280 10.28 28.72 -13.31
N TYR A 281 9.22 28.49 -12.54
CA TYR A 281 8.93 27.20 -11.93
C TYR A 281 7.86 26.45 -12.72
N SER A 282 7.89 25.12 -12.60
CA SER A 282 6.75 24.31 -12.98
C SER A 282 5.70 24.35 -11.88
N ALA A 283 4.43 24.20 -12.22
CA ALA A 283 3.35 24.25 -11.24
C ALA A 283 2.19 23.34 -11.62
N TYR A 284 1.36 23.03 -10.62
CA TYR A 284 -0.01 22.57 -10.87
C TYR A 284 -0.92 23.78 -11.04
N ILE A 285 -1.41 23.98 -12.26
CA ILE A 285 -2.36 25.05 -12.60
C ILE A 285 -3.76 24.47 -12.69
N ASP A 286 -4.74 25.09 -12.01
CA ASP A 286 -6.15 24.70 -12.18
C ASP A 286 -6.52 24.74 -13.67
N TYR A 287 -7.09 23.64 -14.17
CA TYR A 287 -7.48 23.51 -15.57
C TYR A 287 -8.41 24.64 -16.05
N ASN A 288 -9.26 25.16 -15.17
CA ASN A 288 -10.20 26.23 -15.51
C ASN A 288 -9.51 27.58 -15.71
N LEU A 289 -8.40 27.85 -15.04
CA LEU A 289 -7.64 29.09 -15.25
C LEU A 289 -7.04 29.15 -16.66
N ILE A 290 -6.62 28.00 -17.19
CA ILE A 290 -6.13 27.90 -18.58
C ILE A 290 -7.31 27.98 -19.56
N LYS A 291 -8.40 27.27 -19.26
CA LYS A 291 -9.59 27.25 -20.13
C LYS A 291 -10.23 28.63 -20.26
N ASN A 292 -10.19 29.43 -19.20
CA ASN A 292 -10.77 30.77 -19.15
C ASN A 292 -9.75 31.86 -19.54
N GLU A 293 -8.58 31.47 -20.08
CA GLU A 293 -7.54 32.40 -20.54
C GLU A 293 -7.03 33.36 -19.44
N CYS A 294 -7.06 32.93 -18.18
CA CYS A 294 -6.42 33.64 -17.06
C CYS A 294 -4.93 33.28 -16.93
N VAL A 295 -4.56 32.06 -17.36
CA VAL A 295 -3.18 31.60 -17.41
C VAL A 295 -2.87 31.10 -18.82
N PHE A 296 -1.83 31.66 -19.43
CA PHE A 296 -1.40 31.35 -20.78
C PHE A 296 -0.22 30.38 -20.75
N LEU A 297 -0.32 29.31 -21.52
CA LEU A 297 0.77 28.34 -21.67
C LEU A 297 1.63 28.77 -22.84
N LYS A 298 2.96 28.69 -22.70
CA LYS A 298 3.86 28.94 -23.83
C LYS A 298 3.66 27.85 -24.89
N LEU A 299 3.19 28.23 -26.07
CA LEU A 299 3.07 27.36 -27.23
C LEU A 299 4.25 27.61 -28.16
N GLY A 300 4.90 26.54 -28.63
CA GLY A 300 5.87 26.65 -29.72
C GLY A 300 5.18 26.75 -31.08
N ASP A 301 5.89 27.19 -32.11
CA ASP A 301 5.37 27.42 -33.48
C ASP A 301 4.62 26.22 -34.10
N LYS A 302 4.83 25.00 -33.58
CA LYS A 302 4.20 23.74 -34.04
C LYS A 302 3.48 22.96 -32.93
N ILE A 303 3.35 23.52 -31.73
CA ILE A 303 2.76 22.85 -30.57
C ILE A 303 1.36 23.42 -30.34
N THR A 304 0.34 22.58 -30.45
CA THR A 304 -1.07 22.98 -30.25
C THR A 304 -1.55 22.86 -28.81
N ALA A 305 -0.77 22.21 -27.93
CA ALA A 305 -1.05 22.07 -26.51
C ALA A 305 0.25 21.85 -25.72
N ASN A 306 0.40 22.53 -24.59
CA ASN A 306 1.53 22.36 -23.66
C ASN A 306 1.02 21.88 -22.29
N GLY A 307 1.86 21.16 -21.54
CA GLY A 307 1.56 20.65 -20.20
C GLY A 307 0.93 19.25 -20.15
N THR A 308 0.94 18.66 -18.94
CA THR A 308 0.36 17.33 -18.66
C THR A 308 -0.83 17.45 -17.71
N LYS A 309 -1.98 16.91 -18.10
CA LYS A 309 -3.19 16.92 -17.28
C LYS A 309 -3.13 15.86 -16.17
N TYR A 310 -3.44 16.26 -14.94
CA TYR A 310 -3.53 15.36 -13.79
C TYR A 310 -4.84 15.55 -13.02
N TYR A 311 -5.25 14.50 -12.31
CA TYR A 311 -6.25 14.55 -11.26
C TYR A 311 -5.55 14.30 -9.93
N ILE A 312 -5.17 15.37 -9.23
CA ILE A 312 -4.34 15.32 -8.03
C ILE A 312 -5.23 15.25 -6.79
N ASN A 313 -4.95 14.31 -5.90
CA ASN A 313 -5.65 14.16 -4.63
C ASN A 313 -5.43 15.40 -3.75
N LYS A 314 -6.52 16.03 -3.26
CA LYS A 314 -6.49 17.19 -2.36
C LYS A 314 -6.79 16.82 -0.92
N ASP A 315 -8.00 16.34 -0.68
CA ASP A 315 -8.49 15.88 0.61
C ASP A 315 -9.28 14.59 0.42
N TYR A 316 -9.77 14.00 1.52
CA TYR A 316 -10.60 12.81 1.46
C TYR A 316 -11.63 12.78 2.59
N VAL A 317 -12.71 12.06 2.34
CA VAL A 317 -13.65 11.61 3.37
C VAL A 317 -13.50 10.10 3.59
N ILE A 318 -13.86 9.62 4.77
CA ILE A 318 -13.85 8.18 5.07
C ILE A 318 -15.28 7.66 4.94
N GLU A 319 -15.49 6.78 3.97
CA GLU A 319 -16.75 6.06 3.73
C GLU A 319 -16.45 4.57 3.69
N ASP A 320 -17.20 3.74 4.44
CA ASP A 320 -17.02 2.29 4.51
C ASP A 320 -15.57 1.83 4.78
N ASN A 321 -14.88 2.51 5.71
CA ASN A 321 -13.45 2.30 6.04
C ASN A 321 -12.49 2.51 4.85
N LYS A 322 -12.92 3.23 3.80
CA LYS A 322 -12.12 3.60 2.64
C LYS A 322 -12.02 5.11 2.54
N ARG A 323 -10.86 5.58 2.08
CA ARG A 323 -10.66 6.99 1.76
C ARG A 323 -11.21 7.27 0.37
N ILE A 324 -12.18 8.16 0.27
CA ILE A 324 -12.72 8.68 -0.98
C ILE A 324 -12.09 10.05 -1.20
N PHE A 325 -11.15 10.11 -2.15
CA PHE A 325 -10.38 11.33 -2.42
C PHE A 325 -11.16 12.31 -3.29
N ASN A 326 -11.17 13.57 -2.86
CA ASN A 326 -11.52 14.70 -3.70
C ASN A 326 -10.31 15.07 -4.58
N LYS A 327 -10.49 15.04 -5.90
CA LYS A 327 -9.42 15.26 -6.87
C LYS A 327 -9.57 16.62 -7.55
N LYS A 328 -8.45 17.34 -7.66
CA LYS A 328 -8.35 18.59 -8.42
C LYS A 328 -7.81 18.32 -9.81
N LYS A 329 -8.50 18.84 -10.82
CA LYS A 329 -8.11 18.71 -12.23
C LYS A 329 -7.14 19.84 -12.57
N VAL A 330 -5.88 19.50 -12.75
CA VAL A 330 -4.80 20.46 -12.96
C VAL A 330 -4.01 20.15 -14.22
N VAL A 331 -3.26 21.13 -14.71
CA VAL A 331 -2.24 20.98 -15.75
C VAL A 331 -0.88 21.25 -15.10
N TYR A 332 0.00 20.26 -15.14
CA TYR A 332 1.42 20.43 -14.84
C TYR A 332 2.11 21.07 -16.03
N THR A 333 2.71 22.24 -15.85
CA THR A 333 3.35 23.01 -16.92
C THR A 333 4.47 23.89 -16.38
N SER A 334 5.44 24.20 -17.24
CA SER A 334 6.50 25.20 -17.02
C SER A 334 6.26 26.42 -17.91
N GLU A 335 6.98 27.52 -17.65
CA GLU A 335 7.00 28.73 -18.48
C GLU A 335 5.60 29.27 -18.81
N TYR A 336 4.68 29.22 -17.84
CA TYR A 336 3.34 29.77 -17.98
C TYR A 336 3.32 31.25 -17.58
N VAL A 337 2.36 31.99 -18.14
CA VAL A 337 2.24 33.44 -18.01
C VAL A 337 0.88 33.80 -17.45
N ALA A 338 0.83 34.80 -16.58
CA ALA A 338 -0.40 35.44 -16.15
C ALA A 338 -0.21 36.96 -16.12
N GLU A 339 -1.27 37.68 -16.47
CA GLU A 339 -1.25 39.15 -16.65
C GLU A 339 -2.11 39.88 -15.61
N GLU A 340 -3.12 39.21 -15.06
CA GLU A 340 -4.02 39.76 -14.06
C GLU A 340 -4.54 38.63 -13.15
N GLY A 341 -4.93 38.99 -11.93
CA GLY A 341 -5.51 38.08 -10.95
C GLY A 341 -6.94 37.68 -11.28
N SER A 342 -7.41 36.63 -10.62
CA SER A 342 -8.80 36.16 -10.69
C SER A 342 -9.17 35.49 -9.37
N GLU A 343 -10.37 34.90 -9.27
CA GLU A 343 -10.92 34.33 -8.03
C GLU A 343 -9.95 33.41 -7.25
N ASN A 344 -9.05 32.69 -7.94
CA ASN A 344 -8.04 31.82 -7.33
C ASN A 344 -6.63 32.03 -7.89
N LEU A 345 -6.37 33.16 -8.54
CA LEU A 345 -5.09 33.50 -9.14
C LEU A 345 -4.61 34.84 -8.60
N HIS A 346 -3.45 34.84 -7.96
CA HIS A 346 -2.86 36.00 -7.33
C HIS A 346 -1.35 36.02 -7.58
N PHE A 347 -0.69 37.08 -7.13
CA PHE A 347 0.75 37.26 -7.29
C PHE A 347 1.41 37.57 -5.96
N ASP A 348 2.46 36.83 -5.65
CA ASP A 348 3.38 37.15 -4.55
C ASP A 348 4.59 37.86 -5.14
N ILE A 349 4.69 39.17 -4.90
CA ILE A 349 5.69 40.04 -5.53
C ILE A 349 6.64 40.53 -4.46
N SER A 350 7.92 40.24 -4.66
CA SER A 350 9.01 40.78 -3.85
C SER A 350 9.99 41.54 -4.75
N SER A 351 10.91 42.28 -4.15
CA SER A 351 11.97 42.99 -4.89
C SER A 351 12.90 42.05 -5.68
N GLU A 352 12.96 40.77 -5.32
CA GLU A 352 13.88 39.80 -5.92
C GLU A 352 13.18 38.81 -6.86
N LYS A 353 11.98 38.35 -6.50
CA LYS A 353 11.22 37.33 -7.24
C LYS A 353 9.73 37.60 -7.19
N SER A 354 9.04 37.19 -8.25
CA SER A 354 7.59 37.20 -8.36
C SER A 354 7.07 35.79 -8.61
N TYR A 355 6.00 35.39 -7.92
CA TYR A 355 5.38 34.08 -8.07
C TYR A 355 3.93 34.20 -8.50
N ILE A 356 3.50 33.32 -9.40
CA ILE A 356 2.10 33.19 -9.80
C ILE A 356 1.44 32.17 -8.87
N VAL A 357 0.57 32.65 -7.99
CA VAL A 357 -0.05 31.87 -6.93
C VAL A 357 -1.45 31.45 -7.36
N ASN A 358 -1.65 30.16 -7.63
CA ASN A 358 -2.96 29.61 -7.97
C ASN A 358 -3.42 28.61 -6.89
N PHE A 359 -4.51 28.94 -6.19
CA PHE A 359 -5.01 28.12 -5.08
C PHE A 359 -5.94 27.03 -5.60
N ASN A 360 -5.61 25.77 -5.30
CA ASN A 360 -6.36 24.58 -5.74
C ASN A 360 -7.11 23.92 -4.60
#